data_AF-A0A956X008-F1
#
_entry.id   AF-A0A956X008-F1
#
_cell.length_a   1.000
_cell.length_b   1.000
_cell.length_c   1.000
_cell.angle_alpha   90.00
_cell.angle_beta   90.00
_cell.angle_gamma   90.00
#
_symmetry.space_group_name_H-M   'P 1'
#
loop_
_entity.id
_entity.type
_entity.pdbx_description
1 polymer ?
#
loop_
_entity_poly.entity_id
_entity_poly.type
_entity_poly.pdbx_seq_one_letter_code
_entity_poly.pdbx_strand_id
1 'polypeptide(L)' 'KELANAQKMATSTAARLANPGFVNNAPENVIAGARQQLAEWQAKQTQIEERLAALEG' A
#
# COMPACT_ATOMS: atom_id res chain seq x y z
N LYS A 1 1.23 -0.29 -16.20
CA LYS A 1 1.20 0.98 -15.41
C LYS A 1 0.52 0.81 -14.05
N GLU A 2 -0.49 -0.05 -13.95
CA GLU A 2 -1.27 -0.24 -12.72
C GLU A 2 -0.46 -0.86 -11.58
N LEU A 3 0.38 -1.87 -11.86
CA LEU A 3 1.30 -2.45 -10.86
C LEU A 3 2.24 -1.41 -10.26
N ALA A 4 2.91 -0.64 -11.12
CA ALA A 4 3.82 0.42 -10.69
C ALA A 4 3.12 1.50 -9.86
N ASN A 5 1.86 1.82 -10.18
CA ASN A 5 1.08 2.76 -9.39
C ASN A 5 0.72 2.18 -8.02
N ALA A 6 0.26 0.93 -7.96
CA ALA A 6 -0.04 0.24 -6.70
C ALA A 6 1.20 0.18 -5.79
N GLN A 7 2.36 -0.19 -6.36
CA GLN A 7 3.63 -0.25 -5.63
C GLN A 7 4.07 1.14 -5.12
N LYS A 8 3.92 2.19 -5.93
CA LYS A 8 4.21 3.57 -5.51
C LYS A 8 3.32 4.01 -4.36
N MET A 9 2.02 3.71 -4.43
CA MET A 9 1.06 4.07 -3.39
C MET A 9 1.31 3.29 -2.09
N ALA A 10 1.60 1.99 -2.19
CA ALA A 10 1.99 1.15 -1.05
C ALA A 10 3.26 1.71 -0.38
N THR A 11 4.29 2.01 -1.17
CA THR A 11 5.57 2.55 -0.66
C THR A 11 5.38 3.89 0.06
N SER A 12 4.62 4.81 -0.55
CA SER A 12 4.35 6.13 0.04
C SER A 12 3.55 6.02 1.35
N THR A 13 2.56 5.12 1.38
CA THR A 13 1.74 4.89 2.58
C THR A 13 2.55 4.21 3.69
N ALA A 14 3.39 3.24 3.34
CA ALA A 14 4.31 2.60 4.27
C ALA A 14 5.33 3.60 4.85
N ALA A 15 5.88 4.49 4.04
CA ALA A 15 6.78 5.54 4.50
C ALA A 15 6.11 6.50 5.50
N ARG A 16 4.83 6.85 5.29
CA ARG A 16 4.04 7.63 6.25
C ARG A 16 3.84 6.87 7.56
N LEU A 17 3.46 5.59 7.49
CA LEU A 17 3.28 4.73 8.66
C LEU A 17 4.58 4.40 9.40
N ALA A 18 5.73 4.50 8.75
CA ALA A 18 7.04 4.37 9.37
C ALA A 18 7.52 5.69 10.02
N ASN A 19 6.90 6.83 9.69
CA ASN A 19 7.29 8.11 10.23
C ASN A 19 6.68 8.30 11.64
N PRO A 20 7.48 8.34 12.72
CA PRO A 20 6.96 8.51 14.08
C PRO A 20 6.26 9.86 14.26
N GLY A 21 6.65 10.90 13.53
CA GLY A 21 5.95 12.19 13.55
C GLY A 21 4.51 12.07 13.03
N PHE A 22 4.26 11.20 12.05
CA PHE A 22 2.91 10.91 11.58
C PHE A 22 2.17 10.00 12.58
N VAL A 23 2.77 8.86 12.95
CA VAL A 23 2.11 7.87 13.82
C VAL A 23 1.74 8.42 15.20
N ASN A 24 2.60 9.25 15.79
CA ASN A 24 2.38 9.78 17.13
C ASN A 24 1.44 11.00 17.16
N ASN A 25 1.27 11.72 16.05
CA ASN A 25 0.48 12.96 16.02
C ASN A 25 -0.83 12.84 15.23
N ALA A 26 -0.96 11.87 14.32
CA ALA A 26 -2.23 11.67 13.61
C ALA A 26 -3.24 10.97 14.52
N PRO A 27 -4.54 11.31 14.39
CA PRO A 27 -5.59 10.61 15.12
C PRO A 27 -5.70 9.15 14.69
N GLU A 28 -6.19 8.30 15.60
CA GLU A 28 -6.21 6.84 15.41
C GLU A 28 -6.98 6.41 14.16
N ASN A 29 -8.05 7.13 13.80
CA ASN A 29 -8.82 6.86 12.58
C ASN A 29 -7.99 7.08 11.30
N VAL A 30 -7.07 8.05 11.31
CA VAL A 30 -6.16 8.33 10.18
C VAL A 30 -5.08 7.26 10.10
N ILE A 31 -4.54 6.81 11.24
CA ILE A 31 -3.56 5.71 11.27
C ILE A 31 -4.21 4.40 10.82
N ALA A 32 -5.42 4.10 11.30
CA ALA A 32 -6.19 2.94 10.87
C ALA A 32 -6.47 2.99 9.36
N GLY A 33 -6.94 4.14 8.84
CA GLY A 33 -7.19 4.33 7.41
C GLY A 33 -5.93 4.22 6.55
N ALA A 34 -4.78 4.68 7.04
CA ALA A 34 -3.50 4.51 6.36
C ALA A 34 -3.05 3.04 6.35
N ARG A 35 -3.25 2.30 7.45
CA ARG A 35 -2.97 0.85 7.51
C ARG A 35 -3.86 0.05 6.58
N GLN A 36 -5.15 0.38 6.52
CA GLN A 36 -6.10 -0.24 5.58
C GLN A 36 -5.69 0.03 4.14
N GLN A 37 -5.40 1.28 3.79
CA GLN A 37 -4.92 1.64 2.45
C GLN A 37 -3.65 0.88 2.07
N LEU A 38 -2.69 0.75 2.99
CA LEU A 38 -1.47 -0.02 2.73
C LEU A 38 -1.81 -1.49 2.39
N ALA A 39 -2.68 -2.11 3.17
CA ALA A 39 -3.11 -3.49 2.92
C ALA A 39 -3.85 -3.63 1.58
N GLU A 40 -4.72 -2.69 1.23
CA GLU A 40 -5.43 -2.67 -0.05
C GLU A 40 -4.48 -2.54 -1.24
N TRP A 41 -3.49 -1.64 -1.16
CA TRP A 41 -2.50 -1.48 -2.22
C TRP A 41 -1.61 -2.71 -2.38
N GLN A 42 -1.20 -3.34 -1.27
CA GLN A 42 -0.45 -4.59 -1.29
C GLN A 42 -1.27 -5.73 -1.90
N ALA A 43 -2.53 -5.89 -1.50
CA ALA A 43 -3.42 -6.90 -2.06
C ALA A 43 -3.64 -6.69 -3.57
N LYS A 44 -3.79 -5.44 -4.01
CA LYS A 44 -3.90 -5.10 -5.43
C LYS A 44 -2.61 -5.41 -6.18
N GLN A 45 -1.45 -5.14 -5.58
CA GLN A 45 -0.16 -5.49 -6.16
C GLN A 45 -0.08 -7.00 -6.40
N THR A 46 -0.33 -7.81 -5.36
CA THR A 46 -0.32 -9.27 -5.45
C THR A 46 -1.26 -9.79 -6.53
N GLN A 47 -2.52 -9.31 -6.57
CA GLN A 47 -3.48 -9.73 -7.60
C GLN A 47 -3.01 -9.40 -9.03
N ILE A 48 -2.35 -8.27 -9.23
CA ILE A 48 -1.82 -7.90 -10.54
C ILE A 48 -0.61 -8.78 -10.89
N GLU A 49 0.28 -9.04 -9.92
CA GLU A 49 1.44 -9.92 -10.11
C GLU A 49 1.01 -11.36 -10.44
N GLU A 50 0.02 -11.89 -9.74
CA GLU A 50 -0.55 -13.23 -10.02
C GLU A 50 -1.15 -13.30 -11.42
N ARG A 51 -1.90 -12.28 -11.84
CA ARG A 51 -2.47 -12.21 -13.19
C ARG A 51 -1.40 -12.10 -14.28
N LEU A 52 -0.33 -11.36 -14.04
CA LEU A 52 0.78 -11.25 -14.99
C LEU A 52 1.50 -12.59 -15.11
N ALA A 53 1.82 -13.24 -13.97
CA ALA A 53 2.45 -14.55 -13.95
C ALA A 53 1.61 -15.61 -14.68
N ALA A 54 0.28 -15.56 -14.56
CA ALA A 54 -0.63 -16.46 -15.26
C ALA A 54 -0.73 -16.21 -16.78
N LEU A 55 -0.36 -15.02 -17.27
CA LEU A 55 -0.35 -14.66 -18.70
C LEU A 55 1.02 -14.93 -19.35
N GLU A 56 2.08 -14.93 -18.55
CA GLU A 56 3.46 -15.19 -18.99
C GLU A 56 3.86 -16.68 -18.90
N GLY A 57 2.99 -17.51 -18.30
CA GLY A 57 3.19 -18.95 -18.10
C GLY A 57 2.54 -19.86 -19.14
#